data_AF-A0A415D4W0-F1
#
_entry.id   AF-A0A415D4W0-F1
#
_cell.length_a   1.000
_cell.length_b   1.000
_cell.length_c   1.000
_cell.angle_alpha   90.00
_cell.angle_beta   90.00
_cell.angle_gamma   90.00
#
_symmetry.space_group_name_H-M   'P 1'
#
loop_
_entity.id
_entity.type
_entity.pdbx_description
1 polymer ?
#
loop_
_entity_poly.entity_id
_entity_poly.type
_entity_poly.pdbx_seq_one_letter_code
_entity_poly.pdbx_strand_id
1 'polypeptide(L)' 'MTEEERKKYYKVITQNWLAFNEFLKHGDFSDDIECEMSEVIHKIYESNGKTSFAKSICLAILDEIERLCKEKRGK' A
#
# COMPACT_ATOMS: atom_id res chain seq x y z
N MET A 1 8.09 -23.83 -0.09
CA MET A 1 8.41 -22.41 -0.38
C MET A 1 9.91 -22.29 -0.59
N THR A 2 10.33 -22.00 -1.82
CA THR A 2 11.75 -21.79 -2.16
C THR A 2 12.21 -20.39 -1.73
N GLU A 3 13.51 -20.12 -1.85
CA GLU A 3 14.06 -18.79 -1.57
C GLU A 3 13.52 -17.73 -2.55
N GLU A 4 13.39 -18.09 -3.83
CA GLU A 4 12.85 -17.21 -4.88
C GLU A 4 11.40 -16.84 -4.61
N GLU A 5 10.58 -17.80 -4.18
CA GLU A 5 9.20 -17.55 -3.79
C GLU A 5 9.14 -16.61 -2.58
N ARG A 6 10.03 -16.80 -1.61
CA ARG A 6 10.14 -15.93 -0.43
C ARG A 6 10.53 -14.50 -0.78
N LYS A 7 11.48 -14.32 -1.72
CA LYS A 7 11.89 -13.01 -2.23
C LYS A 7 10.72 -12.26 -2.87
N LYS A 8 9.82 -12.96 -3.57
CA LYS A 8 8.60 -12.34 -4.13
C LYS A 8 7.67 -11.80 -3.04
N TYR A 9 7.47 -12.56 -1.96
CA TYR A 9 6.68 -12.09 -0.82
C TYR A 9 7.30 -10.87 -0.14
N TYR A 10 8.60 -10.89 0.14
CA TYR A 10 9.29 -9.75 0.73
C TYR A 10 9.25 -8.51 -0.17
N LYS A 11 9.36 -8.67 -1.49
CA LYS A 11 9.26 -7.56 -2.43
C LYS A 11 7.91 -6.83 -2.31
N VAL A 12 6.81 -7.58 -2.31
CA VAL A 12 5.46 -7.01 -2.15
C VAL A 12 5.34 -6.25 -0.83
N ILE A 13 5.77 -6.86 0.29
CA ILE A 13 5.70 -6.24 1.62
C ILE A 13 6.52 -4.95 1.65
N THR A 14 7.77 -5.00 1.19
CA THR A 14 8.69 -3.85 1.26
C THR A 14 8.24 -2.69 0.39
N GLN A 15 7.74 -2.94 -0.82
CA GLN A 15 7.21 -1.87 -1.68
C GLN A 15 5.99 -1.19 -1.07
N ASN A 16 5.06 -1.98 -0.53
CA ASN A 16 3.87 -1.48 0.16
C ASN A 16 4.25 -0.66 1.42
N TRP A 17 5.19 -1.17 2.21
CA TRP A 17 5.71 -0.48 3.38
C TRP A 17 6.37 0.87 3.04
N LEU A 18 7.15 0.92 1.96
CA LEU A 18 7.78 2.16 1.50
C LEU A 18 6.75 3.19 1.04
N ALA A 19 5.75 2.77 0.26
CA ALA A 19 4.66 3.63 -0.19
C ALA A 19 3.90 4.23 1.00
N PHE A 20 3.57 3.40 1.99
CA PHE A 20 2.89 3.85 3.21
C PHE A 20 3.73 4.85 4.02
N ASN A 21 5.03 4.61 4.19
CA ASN A 21 5.89 5.58 4.89
C ASN A 21 6.01 6.90 4.14
N GLU A 22 6.01 6.88 2.82
CA GLU A 22 6.07 8.11 2.03
C GLU A 22 4.79 8.93 2.19
N PHE A 23 3.62 8.28 2.18
CA PHE A 23 2.35 8.89 2.57
C PHE A 23 2.43 9.56 3.96
N LEU A 24 2.91 8.84 4.97
CA LEU A 24 3.04 9.38 6.32
C LEU A 24 3.99 10.58 6.41
N LYS A 25 5.07 10.59 5.63
CA LYS A 25 6.01 11.73 5.58
C LYS A 25 5.41 12.94 4.88
N HIS A 26 4.61 12.73 3.85
CA HIS A 26 3.96 13.81 3.13
C HIS A 26 3.00 14.57 4.05
N GLY A 27 2.34 13.85 4.97
CA GLY A 27 1.48 14.43 5.99
C GLY A 27 0.19 15.05 5.43
N ASP A 28 -0.11 14.79 4.16
CA ASP A 28 -1.39 15.08 3.54
C ASP A 28 -2.38 13.94 3.83
N PHE A 29 -3.60 14.31 4.21
CA PHE A 29 -4.71 13.42 4.56
C PHE A 29 -6.01 13.83 3.84
N SER A 30 -5.88 14.52 2.71
CA SER A 30 -6.98 14.91 1.82
C SER A 30 -7.67 13.70 1.15
N ASP A 31 -8.76 13.93 0.43
CA ASP A 31 -9.34 12.89 -0.44
C ASP A 31 -8.47 12.62 -1.67
N ASP A 32 -7.72 13.63 -2.14
CA ASP A 32 -6.88 13.51 -3.33
C ASP A 32 -5.71 12.55 -3.08
N ILE A 33 -5.09 12.59 -1.90
CA ILE A 33 -4.01 11.66 -1.55
C ILE A 33 -4.49 10.21 -1.45
N GLU A 34 -5.76 9.96 -1.10
CA GLU A 34 -6.32 8.59 -1.09
C GLU A 34 -6.38 8.02 -2.52
N CYS A 35 -6.79 8.84 -3.49
CA CYS A 35 -6.78 8.49 -4.91
C CYS A 35 -5.35 8.23 -5.42
N GLU A 36 -4.41 9.13 -5.12
CA GLU A 36 -3.00 8.98 -5.53
C GLU A 36 -2.38 7.71 -4.95
N MET A 37 -2.60 7.43 -3.67
CA MET A 37 -2.09 6.23 -3.02
C MET A 37 -2.74 4.96 -3.58
N SER A 38 -4.04 5.00 -3.91
CA SER A 38 -4.71 3.89 -4.60
C SER A 38 -4.01 3.53 -5.90
N GLU A 39 -3.62 4.51 -6.71
CA GLU A 39 -2.88 4.27 -7.95
C GLU A 39 -1.48 3.68 -7.70
N VAL A 40 -0.75 4.20 -6.71
CA VAL A 40 0.59 3.69 -6.34
C VAL A 40 0.51 2.24 -5.90
N ILE A 41 -0.43 1.92 -5.01
CA ILE A 41 -0.63 0.56 -4.50
C ILE A 41 -1.12 -0.37 -5.63
N HIS A 42 -1.98 0.11 -6.54
CA HIS A 42 -2.39 -0.66 -7.71
C HIS A 42 -1.20 -1.04 -8.60
N LYS A 43 -0.28 -0.11 -8.87
CA LYS A 43 0.95 -0.38 -9.63
C LYS A 43 1.84 -1.44 -8.95
N ILE A 44 1.89 -1.46 -7.62
CA ILE A 44 2.59 -2.51 -6.87
C ILE A 44 1.92 -3.87 -7.07
N TYR A 45 0.58 -3.92 -7.02
CA TYR A 45 -0.17 -5.16 -7.27
C TYR A 45 0.07 -5.71 -8.68
N GLU A 46 0.03 -4.86 -9.70
CA GLU A 46 0.27 -5.25 -11.10
C GLU A 46 1.69 -5.75 -11.32
N SER A 47 2.69 -5.02 -10.83
CA SER A 47 4.12 -5.35 -11.00
C SER A 47 4.55 -6.61 -10.23
N ASN A 48 3.76 -7.08 -9.27
CA ASN A 48 3.97 -8.33 -8.54
C ASN A 48 3.04 -9.46 -9.00
N GLY A 49 2.51 -9.36 -10.23
CA GLY A 49 1.85 -10.47 -10.93
C GLY A 49 0.44 -10.76 -10.43
N LYS A 50 -0.22 -9.80 -9.78
CA LYS A 50 -1.63 -9.89 -9.38
C LYS A 50 -1.96 -11.12 -8.51
N THR A 51 -1.04 -11.54 -7.65
CA THR A 51 -1.22 -12.72 -6.78
C THR A 51 -2.20 -12.43 -5.64
N SER A 52 -2.84 -13.47 -5.10
CA SER A 52 -3.72 -13.35 -3.93
C SER A 52 -3.00 -12.71 -2.74
N PHE A 53 -1.75 -13.08 -2.50
CA PHE A 53 -0.91 -12.46 -1.48
C PHE A 53 -0.71 -10.97 -1.72
N ALA A 54 -0.32 -10.58 -2.94
CA ALA A 54 -0.13 -9.17 -3.28
C ALA A 54 -1.42 -8.37 -3.08
N LYS A 55 -2.57 -8.93 -3.47
CA LYS A 55 -3.88 -8.32 -3.23
C LYS A 55 -4.14 -8.10 -1.74
N SER A 56 -3.90 -9.10 -0.90
CA SER A 56 -4.13 -8.99 0.55
C SER A 56 -3.26 -7.91 1.20
N ILE A 57 -1.98 -7.82 0.84
CA ILE A 57 -1.10 -6.77 1.37
C ILE A 57 -1.52 -5.39 0.89
N CYS A 58 -1.81 -5.24 -0.42
CA CYS A 58 -2.22 -3.97 -1.01
C CYS A 58 -3.52 -3.44 -0.36
N LEU A 59 -4.52 -4.31 -0.18
CA LEU A 59 -5.77 -3.92 0.48
C LEU A 59 -5.54 -3.49 1.94
N ALA A 60 -4.72 -4.24 2.70
CA ALA A 60 -4.43 -3.87 4.08
C ALA A 60 -3.79 -2.48 4.21
N ILE A 61 -2.94 -2.08 3.25
CA ILE A 61 -2.36 -0.74 3.23
C ILE A 61 -3.39 0.32 2.87
N LEU A 62 -4.24 0.06 1.87
CA LEU A 62 -5.30 1.01 1.49
C LEU A 62 -6.29 1.24 2.63
N ASP A 63 -6.72 0.17 3.30
CA ASP A 63 -7.62 0.25 4.46
C ASP A 63 -7.00 1.10 5.58
N GLU A 64 -5.69 0.95 5.83
CA GLU A 64 -4.99 1.74 6.85
C GLU A 64 -4.82 3.22 6.46
N ILE A 65 -4.55 3.50 5.19
CA ILE A 65 -4.51 4.88 4.66
C ILE A 65 -5.88 5.54 4.81
N GLU A 66 -6.95 4.88 4.35
CA GLU A 66 -8.33 5.37 4.46
C GLU A 66 -8.70 5.62 5.94
N ARG A 67 -8.34 4.69 6.84
CA ARG A 67 -8.55 4.84 8.28
C ARG A 67 -7.87 6.10 8.83
N LEU A 68 -6.60 6.31 8.47
CA LEU A 68 -5.82 7.46 8.93
C LEU A 68 -6.36 8.79 8.37
N CYS A 69 -6.72 8.84 7.09
CA CYS A 69 -7.30 10.03 6.49
C CYS A 69 -8.64 10.40 7.15
N LYS A 70 -9.52 9.42 7.40
CA LYS A 70 -10.76 9.64 8.16
C LYS A 70 -10.50 10.17 9.57
N GLU A 71 -9.53 9.60 10.28
CA GLU A 71 -9.18 10.02 11.65
C GLU A 71 -8.67 11.47 11.69
N LYS A 72 -7.93 11.90 10.66
CA LYS A 72 -7.35 13.25 10.58
C LYS A 72 -8.33 14.30 10.08
N ARG A 73 -9.26 13.94 9.19
CA ARG A 73 -10.33 14.85 8.69
C ARG A 73 -11.47 15.03 9.69
N GLY A 74 -11.71 14.05 10.56
CA GLY A 74 -12.72 14.10 11.61
C GLY A 74 -12.32 14.87 12.88
N LYS A 75 -11.18 15.56 12.87
CA LYS A 75 -10.70 16.48 13.91
C LYS A 75 -10.60 17.89 13.35
#